data_AF-A0A2J4P3F2-F1
#
_entry.id   AF-A0A2J4P3F2-F1
#
_cell.length_a   1.000
_cell.length_b   1.000
_cell.length_c   1.000
_cell.angle_alpha   90.00
_cell.angle_beta   90.00
_cell.angle_gamma   90.00
#
_symmetry.space_group_name_H-M   'P 1'
#
loop_
_entity.id
_entity.type
_entity.pdbx_description
1 polymer ?
#
loop_
_entity_poly.entity_id
_entity_poly.type
_entity_poly.pdbx_seq_one_letter_code
_entity_poly.pdbx_strand_id
1 'polypeptide(L)'
;FDLVLSNLHKTDRIVSRSRLLNGRNVWFCLHGVFSTSYLGHRSGFNRWMKKQKIGRVYQGRNVVTVSNAVGQDLVEQFAIRPAQLKTIYNPFDIPALRAAAEEPSQRPDGDYIIHVGRFHPGKRHDRLIEAYAQSGIDAPLVLLGQGKPEQEQRLRQLAQQLQVADRVLFKG
;
A
#
# COMPACT_ATOMS: atom_id res chain seq x y z
N PHE A 1 22.38 21.69 -5.80
CA PHE A 1 20.99 21.41 -5.42
C PHE A 1 20.74 21.88 -4.00
N ASP A 2 19.66 22.63 -3.80
CA ASP A 2 19.27 23.22 -2.51
C ASP A 2 18.28 22.35 -1.73
N LEU A 3 17.72 21.33 -2.38
CA LEU A 3 16.83 20.33 -1.81
C LEU A 3 17.14 18.96 -2.42
N VAL A 4 17.14 17.91 -1.59
CA VAL A 4 17.29 16.52 -2.02
C VAL A 4 16.13 15.70 -1.49
N LEU A 5 15.40 15.05 -2.40
CA LEU A 5 14.30 14.15 -2.07
C LEU A 5 14.73 12.70 -2.29
N SER A 6 14.80 11.91 -1.23
CA SER A 6 15.06 10.48 -1.32
C SER A 6 13.75 9.72 -1.36
N ASN A 7 13.49 9.07 -2.48
CA ASN A 7 12.35 8.18 -2.64
C ASN A 7 12.84 6.73 -2.52
N LEU A 8 12.07 5.91 -1.81
CA LEU A 8 12.29 4.49 -1.55
C LEU A 8 13.31 4.17 -0.45
N HIS A 9 12.91 3.28 0.46
CA HIS A 9 13.70 2.85 1.61
C HIS A 9 15.11 2.29 1.27
N LYS A 10 15.30 1.67 0.09
CA LYS A 10 16.64 1.18 -0.32
C LYS A 10 17.60 2.35 -0.58
N THR A 11 17.11 3.38 -1.27
CA THR A 11 17.83 4.63 -1.57
C THR A 11 18.09 5.41 -0.29
N ASP A 12 17.11 5.46 0.62
CA ASP A 12 17.22 6.19 1.89
C ASP A 12 18.44 5.76 2.70
N ARG A 13 18.77 4.47 2.68
CA ARG A 13 19.95 3.92 3.39
C ARG A 13 21.28 4.36 2.82
N ILE A 14 21.33 4.69 1.54
CA ILE A 14 22.51 5.20 0.83
C ILE A 14 22.61 6.69 1.09
N VAL A 15 21.51 7.42 0.85
CA VAL A 15 21.42 8.87 1.07
C VAL A 15 21.74 9.25 2.51
N SER A 16 21.21 8.50 3.50
CA SER A 16 21.47 8.76 4.92
C SER A 16 22.93 8.60 5.34
N ARG A 17 23.74 7.88 4.55
CA ARG A 17 25.17 7.65 4.79
C ARG A 17 26.08 8.47 3.89
N SER A 18 25.52 9.23 2.94
CA SER A 18 26.30 10.03 2.01
C SER A 18 26.93 11.22 2.73
N ARG A 19 28.26 11.27 2.77
CA ARG A 19 29.02 12.39 3.36
C ARG A 19 28.82 13.69 2.56
N LEU A 20 28.61 13.58 1.25
CA LEU A 20 28.39 14.71 0.35
C LEU A 20 27.05 15.43 0.61
N LEU A 21 26.09 14.73 1.20
CA LEU A 21 24.76 15.25 1.52
C LEU A 21 24.65 15.69 2.98
N ASN A 22 25.74 15.58 3.76
CA ASN A 22 25.74 16.01 5.15
C ASN A 22 25.61 17.54 5.22
N GLY A 23 24.70 18.05 6.06
CA GLY A 23 24.38 19.48 6.13
C GLY A 23 23.54 20.04 4.97
N ARG A 24 23.09 19.21 4.02
CA ARG A 24 22.13 19.61 2.97
C ARG A 24 20.69 19.43 3.46
N ASN A 25 19.75 20.14 2.82
CA ASN A 25 18.32 19.98 3.06
C ASN A 25 17.81 18.68 2.39
N VAL A 26 17.85 17.58 3.14
CA VAL A 26 17.45 16.25 2.66
C VAL A 26 16.12 15.85 3.29
N TRP A 27 15.17 15.44 2.46
CA TRP A 27 13.88 14.88 2.87
C TRP A 27 13.74 13.44 2.39
N PHE A 28 13.19 12.59 3.26
CA PHE A 28 12.91 11.19 2.95
C PHE A 28 11.42 11.00 2.73
N CYS A 29 11.04 10.47 1.56
CA CYS A 29 9.66 10.29 1.16
C CYS A 29 9.20 8.84 1.40
N LEU A 30 8.25 8.67 2.32
CA LEU A 30 7.72 7.38 2.74
C LEU A 30 6.34 7.13 2.11
N HIS A 31 6.25 6.07 1.31
CA HIS A 31 5.05 5.71 0.55
C HIS A 31 4.25 4.53 1.13
N GLY A 32 4.62 4.01 2.31
CA GLY A 32 3.94 2.84 2.87
C GLY A 32 4.21 2.64 4.35
N VAL A 33 3.36 1.83 4.98
CA VAL A 33 3.45 1.48 6.40
C VAL A 33 4.63 0.52 6.61
N PHE A 34 5.59 0.93 7.42
CA PHE A 34 6.84 0.20 7.64
C PHE A 34 6.62 -0.99 8.57
N SER A 35 5.74 -0.87 9.56
CA SER A 35 5.50 -1.95 10.53
C SER A 35 4.97 -3.20 9.84
N THR A 36 3.95 -3.06 9.00
CA THR A 36 3.37 -4.17 8.23
C THR A 36 4.40 -4.77 7.27
N SER A 37 5.19 -3.93 6.60
CA SER A 37 6.14 -4.38 5.58
C SER A 37 7.42 -5.01 6.14
N TYR A 38 7.88 -4.58 7.33
CA TYR A 38 9.20 -4.97 7.85
C TYR A 38 9.18 -5.66 9.22
N LEU A 39 8.14 -5.45 10.02
CA LEU A 39 8.01 -6.05 11.36
C LEU A 39 6.98 -7.19 11.38
N GLY A 40 6.04 -7.24 10.43
CA GLY A 40 4.91 -8.18 10.45
C GLY A 40 5.27 -9.67 10.55
N HIS A 41 6.46 -10.08 10.08
CA HIS A 41 6.93 -11.47 10.12
C HIS A 41 8.12 -11.70 11.08
N ARG A 42 8.42 -10.75 11.98
CA ARG A 42 9.64 -10.79 12.82
C ARG A 42 9.30 -10.73 14.30
N SER A 43 9.88 -11.63 15.08
CA SER A 43 9.77 -11.68 16.54
C SER A 43 11.11 -11.41 17.24
N GLY A 44 11.03 -11.04 18.53
CA GLY A 44 12.17 -10.92 19.43
C GLY A 44 13.32 -10.01 18.93
N PHE A 45 14.55 -10.53 19.04
CA PHE A 45 15.78 -9.81 18.71
C PHE A 45 15.84 -9.32 17.26
N ASN A 46 15.33 -10.11 16.31
CA ASN A 46 15.29 -9.74 14.89
C ASN A 46 14.39 -8.52 14.64
N ARG A 47 13.29 -8.40 15.40
CA ARG A 47 12.39 -7.25 15.36
C ARG A 47 13.09 -6.01 15.93
N TRP A 48 13.75 -6.16 17.08
CA TRP A 48 14.51 -5.08 17.72
C TRP A 48 15.64 -4.54 16.82
N MET A 49 16.47 -5.43 16.27
CA MET A 49 17.55 -5.06 15.35
C MET A 49 17.02 -4.31 14.11
N LYS A 50 15.87 -4.72 13.57
CA LYS A 50 15.26 -4.06 12.42
C LYS A 50 14.74 -2.67 12.79
N LYS A 51 14.10 -2.52 13.96
CA LYS A 51 13.64 -1.24 14.51
C LYS A 51 14.82 -0.27 14.67
N GLN A 52 15.93 -0.73 15.25
CA GLN A 52 17.15 0.06 15.40
C GLN A 52 17.74 0.48 14.04
N LYS A 53 17.78 -0.42 13.05
CA LYS A 53 18.28 -0.10 11.70
C LYS A 53 17.45 0.98 11.02
N ILE A 54 16.12 0.93 11.15
CA ILE A 54 15.21 1.93 10.59
C ILE A 54 15.36 3.26 11.35
N GLY A 55 15.47 3.20 12.69
CA GLY A 55 15.76 4.37 13.52
C GLY A 55 17.02 5.11 13.07
N ARG A 56 18.12 4.41 12.79
CA ARG A 56 19.36 5.03 12.29
C ARG A 56 19.23 5.79 10.97
N VAL A 57 18.20 5.48 10.17
CA VAL A 57 17.97 6.17 8.88
C VAL A 57 17.14 7.42 9.08
N TYR A 58 16.05 7.35 9.86
CA TYR A 58 15.04 8.39 9.91
C TYR A 58 15.03 9.25 11.19
N GLN A 59 15.73 8.82 12.26
CA GLN A 59 15.81 9.59 13.51
C GLN A 59 16.43 10.97 13.24
N GLY A 60 15.75 12.02 13.69
CA GLY A 60 16.21 13.40 13.53
C GLY A 60 16.30 13.87 12.07
N ARG A 61 15.64 13.19 11.12
CA ARG A 61 15.60 13.59 9.70
C ARG A 61 14.30 14.29 9.35
N ASN A 62 14.29 14.99 8.22
CA ASN A 62 13.07 15.52 7.63
C ASN A 62 12.39 14.42 6.81
N VAL A 63 11.11 14.20 7.08
CA VAL A 63 10.34 13.09 6.51
C VAL A 63 9.05 13.63 5.90
N VAL A 64 8.81 13.27 4.64
CA VAL A 64 7.51 13.42 3.98
C VAL A 64 6.82 12.06 3.95
N THR A 65 5.52 12.05 4.24
CA THR A 65 4.69 10.85 4.20
C THR A 65 3.50 11.06 3.28
N VAL A 66 3.06 9.99 2.60
CA VAL A 66 1.88 10.05 1.72
C VAL A 66 0.55 10.02 2.46
N SER A 67 0.57 9.75 3.78
CA SER A 67 -0.59 9.82 4.66
C SER A 67 -0.16 9.98 6.12
N ASN A 68 -1.05 10.53 6.95
CA ASN A 68 -0.82 10.67 8.40
C ASN A 68 -0.55 9.30 9.05
N ALA A 69 -1.23 8.24 8.61
CA ALA A 69 -1.05 6.89 9.13
C ALA A 69 0.37 6.37 8.92
N VAL A 70 1.02 6.69 7.80
CA VAL A 70 2.44 6.33 7.56
C VAL A 70 3.37 7.09 8.52
N GLY A 71 3.08 8.35 8.81
CA GLY A 71 3.82 9.15 9.79
C GLY A 71 3.66 8.63 11.21
N GLN A 72 2.43 8.33 11.61
CA GLN A 72 2.10 7.75 12.93
C GLN A 72 2.77 6.39 13.11
N ASP A 73 2.74 5.52 12.09
CA ASP A 73 3.44 4.23 12.13
C ASP A 73 4.92 4.38 12.48
N LEU A 74 5.59 5.36 11.85
CA LEU A 74 7.00 5.65 12.10
C LEU A 74 7.26 6.07 13.55
N VAL A 75 6.42 6.94 14.10
CA VAL A 75 6.57 7.47 15.46
C VAL A 75 6.23 6.40 16.50
N GLU A 76 5.10 5.72 16.35
CA GLU A 76 4.57 4.81 17.37
C GLU A 76 5.25 3.43 17.32
N GLN A 77 5.31 2.81 16.14
CA GLN A 77 5.83 1.44 16.02
C GLN A 77 7.36 1.41 16.08
N PHE A 78 8.02 2.44 15.55
CA PHE A 78 9.47 2.52 15.52
C PHE A 78 10.08 3.45 16.58
N ALA A 79 9.26 4.14 17.38
CA ALA A 79 9.73 5.10 18.40
C ALA A 79 10.68 6.16 17.81
N ILE A 80 10.46 6.53 16.55
CA ILE A 80 11.32 7.47 15.82
C ILE A 80 10.79 8.88 16.04
N ARG A 81 11.70 9.83 16.25
CA ARG A 81 11.39 11.26 16.30
C ARG A 81 12.04 11.95 15.10
N PRO A 82 11.30 12.20 14.01
CA PRO A 82 11.77 13.02 12.91
C PRO A 82 12.07 14.45 13.39
N ALA A 83 13.02 15.13 12.75
CA ALA A 83 13.22 16.57 12.98
C ALA A 83 12.05 17.38 12.41
N GLN A 84 11.56 16.95 11.25
CA GLN A 84 10.32 17.43 10.66
C GLN A 84 9.55 16.24 10.10
N LEU A 85 8.24 16.23 10.33
CA LEU A 85 7.32 15.27 9.75
C LEU A 85 6.21 16.06 9.04
N LYS A 86 6.10 15.87 7.73
CA LYS A 86 5.06 16.48 6.90
C LYS A 86 4.32 15.40 6.13
N THR A 87 3.03 15.60 5.94
CA THR A 87 2.20 14.72 5.12
C THR A 87 1.80 15.46 3.87
N ILE A 88 2.12 14.87 2.72
CA ILE A 88 1.73 15.34 1.40
C ILE A 88 1.03 14.17 0.73
N TYR A 89 -0.30 14.26 0.63
CA TYR A 89 -1.10 13.23 -0.02
C TYR A 89 -0.75 13.15 -1.50
N ASN A 90 -0.82 11.94 -2.06
CA ASN A 90 -0.62 11.77 -3.49
C ASN A 90 -1.72 12.53 -4.25
N PRO A 91 -1.36 13.42 -5.19
CA PRO A 91 -2.33 14.15 -5.97
C PRO A 91 -3.01 13.22 -6.98
N PHE A 92 -4.21 13.62 -7.39
CA PHE A 92 -4.95 13.00 -8.49
C PHE A 92 -5.32 14.08 -9.50
N ASP A 93 -5.20 13.77 -10.78
CA ASP A 93 -5.71 14.62 -11.85
C ASP A 93 -7.22 14.37 -12.00
N ILE A 94 -8.01 15.06 -11.19
CA ILE A 94 -9.47 14.90 -11.16
C ILE A 94 -10.10 15.22 -12.53
N PRO A 95 -9.72 16.30 -13.25
CA PRO A 95 -10.19 16.53 -14.61
C PRO A 95 -9.91 15.36 -15.56
N ALA A 96 -8.68 14.86 -15.62
CA ALA A 96 -8.34 13.74 -16.50
C ALA A 96 -9.11 12.46 -16.13
N LEU A 97 -9.28 12.18 -14.83
CA LEU A 97 -10.06 11.04 -14.36
C LEU A 97 -11.54 11.13 -14.77
N ARG A 98 -12.14 12.33 -14.71
CA ARG A 98 -13.53 12.54 -15.15
C ARG A 98 -13.67 12.36 -16.66
N ALA A 99 -12.71 12.88 -17.44
CA ALA A 99 -12.72 12.67 -18.89
C ALA A 99 -12.60 11.19 -19.27
N ALA A 100 -11.69 10.45 -18.62
CA ALA A 100 -11.51 9.02 -18.84
C ALA A 100 -12.71 8.19 -18.37
N ALA A 101 -13.51 8.67 -17.41
CA ALA A 101 -14.70 7.97 -16.94
C ALA A 101 -15.84 7.93 -17.95
N GLU A 102 -15.86 8.87 -18.91
CA GLU A 102 -16.84 8.91 -20.01
C GLU A 102 -16.47 7.98 -21.17
N GLU A 103 -15.25 7.42 -21.17
CA GLU A 103 -14.84 6.48 -22.21
C GLU A 103 -15.62 5.16 -22.10
N PRO A 104 -15.97 4.53 -23.25
CA PRO A 104 -16.61 3.22 -23.24
C PRO A 104 -15.76 2.18 -22.51
N SER A 105 -16.36 1.49 -21.54
CA SER A 105 -15.69 0.47 -20.74
C SER A 105 -16.48 -0.83 -20.66
N GLN A 106 -15.78 -1.95 -20.50
CA GLN A 106 -16.38 -3.27 -20.33
C GLN A 106 -16.82 -3.48 -18.86
N ARG A 107 -17.81 -2.71 -18.42
CA ARG A 107 -18.44 -2.87 -17.10
C ARG A 107 -19.63 -3.85 -17.17
N PRO A 108 -19.96 -4.56 -16.07
CA PRO A 108 -21.19 -5.34 -16.01
C PRO A 108 -22.41 -4.43 -16.19
N ASP A 109 -23.49 -4.99 -16.73
CA ASP A 109 -24.78 -4.30 -16.80
C ASP A 109 -25.41 -4.23 -15.41
N GLY A 110 -26.07 -3.11 -15.11
CA GLY A 110 -26.74 -2.87 -13.84
C GLY A 110 -25.80 -2.58 -12.67
N ASP A 111 -26.30 -2.81 -11.45
CA ASP A 111 -25.55 -2.56 -10.22
C ASP A 111 -24.49 -3.65 -9.99
N TYR A 112 -23.30 -3.25 -9.57
CA TYR A 112 -22.20 -4.16 -9.24
C TYR A 112 -21.34 -3.60 -8.11
N ILE A 113 -20.66 -4.50 -7.41
CA ILE A 113 -19.63 -4.18 -6.44
C ILE A 113 -18.28 -4.30 -7.15
N ILE A 114 -17.36 -3.36 -6.91
CA ILE A 114 -16.00 -3.44 -7.45
C ILE A 114 -14.95 -3.31 -6.37
N HIS A 115 -13.92 -4.13 -6.45
CA HIS A 115 -12.71 -4.01 -5.66
C HIS A 115 -11.50 -3.84 -6.57
N VAL A 116 -10.83 -2.69 -6.46
CA VAL A 116 -9.65 -2.37 -7.28
C VAL A 116 -8.37 -2.59 -6.47
N GLY A 117 -7.60 -3.61 -6.83
CA GLY A 117 -6.35 -3.92 -6.16
C GLY A 117 -5.65 -5.15 -6.71
N ARG A 118 -4.31 -5.13 -6.68
CA ARG A 118 -3.49 -6.30 -7.04
C ARG A 118 -3.87 -7.56 -6.24
N PHE A 119 -3.86 -8.74 -6.86
CA PHE A 119 -4.07 -10.01 -6.16
C PHE A 119 -2.88 -10.36 -5.27
N HIS A 120 -2.92 -9.79 -4.07
CA HIS A 120 -1.90 -9.93 -3.04
C HIS A 120 -2.61 -10.16 -1.70
N PRO A 121 -2.06 -11.02 -0.80
CA PRO A 121 -2.68 -11.31 0.49
C PRO A 121 -3.03 -10.05 1.29
N GLY A 122 -2.16 -9.03 1.27
CA GLY A 122 -2.41 -7.75 1.94
C GLY A 122 -3.64 -6.94 1.45
N LYS A 123 -4.23 -7.28 0.30
CA LYS A 123 -5.49 -6.68 -0.19
C LYS A 123 -6.75 -7.40 0.29
N ARG A 124 -6.59 -8.58 0.90
CA ARG A 124 -7.63 -9.35 1.56
C ARG A 124 -8.88 -9.65 0.70
N HIS A 125 -8.65 -10.01 -0.56
CA HIS A 125 -9.69 -10.52 -1.47
C HIS A 125 -10.39 -11.76 -0.91
N ASP A 126 -9.67 -12.58 -0.13
CA ASP A 126 -10.21 -13.72 0.62
C ASP A 126 -11.42 -13.32 1.47
N ARG A 127 -11.23 -12.33 2.35
CA ARG A 127 -12.29 -11.85 3.26
C ARG A 127 -13.45 -11.22 2.51
N LEU A 128 -13.17 -10.56 1.39
CA LEU A 128 -14.20 -9.93 0.59
C LEU A 128 -15.13 -10.97 -0.05
N ILE A 129 -14.57 -12.03 -0.63
CA ILE A 129 -15.36 -13.12 -1.23
C ILE A 129 -16.17 -13.85 -0.15
N GLU A 130 -15.57 -14.12 1.01
CA GLU A 130 -16.27 -14.72 2.16
C GLU A 130 -17.45 -13.86 2.63
N ALA A 131 -17.23 -12.55 2.81
CA ALA A 131 -18.28 -11.63 3.23
C ALA A 131 -19.37 -11.46 2.17
N TYR A 132 -18.99 -11.45 0.88
CA TYR A 132 -19.93 -11.39 -0.24
C TYR A 132 -20.82 -12.63 -0.32
N ALA A 133 -20.27 -13.83 -0.10
CA ALA A 133 -21.06 -15.05 -0.04
C ALA A 133 -22.07 -15.04 1.13
N GLN A 134 -21.72 -14.41 2.26
CA GLN A 134 -22.57 -14.31 3.44
C GLN A 134 -23.58 -13.16 3.38
N SER A 135 -23.37 -12.14 2.54
CA SER A 135 -24.19 -10.94 2.54
C SER A 135 -25.55 -11.14 1.86
N GLY A 136 -25.68 -12.18 1.02
CA GLY A 136 -26.88 -12.40 0.20
C GLY A 136 -27.05 -11.37 -0.92
N ILE A 137 -26.00 -10.65 -1.29
CA ILE A 137 -26.05 -9.67 -2.38
C ILE A 137 -26.05 -10.40 -3.72
N ASP A 138 -27.02 -10.05 -4.58
CA ASP A 138 -27.14 -10.64 -5.92
C ASP A 138 -26.35 -9.92 -7.00
N ALA A 139 -25.99 -8.65 -6.78
CA ALA A 139 -25.18 -7.86 -7.69
C ALA A 139 -23.79 -8.49 -7.91
N PRO A 140 -23.24 -8.50 -9.14
CA PRO A 140 -21.92 -9.05 -9.42
C PRO A 140 -20.80 -8.39 -8.61
N LEU A 141 -19.79 -9.18 -8.23
CA LEU A 141 -18.56 -8.71 -7.59
C LEU A 141 -17.41 -8.69 -8.61
N VAL A 142 -16.96 -7.51 -9.01
CA VAL A 142 -15.82 -7.31 -9.91
C VAL A 142 -14.54 -7.16 -9.10
N LEU A 143 -13.58 -8.06 -9.31
CA LEU A 143 -12.23 -7.96 -8.76
C LEU A 143 -11.29 -7.47 -9.86
N LEU A 144 -10.88 -6.20 -9.77
CA LEU A 144 -10.06 -5.52 -10.77
C LEU A 144 -8.60 -5.43 -10.33
N GLY A 145 -7.70 -6.13 -11.04
CA GLY A 145 -6.26 -6.04 -10.84
C GLY A 145 -5.52 -7.32 -11.18
N GLN A 146 -4.19 -7.24 -11.18
CA GLN A 146 -3.31 -8.37 -11.48
C GLN A 146 -2.54 -8.82 -10.24
N GLY A 147 -2.14 -10.08 -10.22
CA GLY A 147 -1.21 -10.58 -9.22
C GLY A 147 -0.56 -11.87 -9.67
N LYS A 148 -0.05 -12.64 -8.71
CA LYS A 148 0.57 -13.92 -9.04
C LYS A 148 -0.52 -14.91 -9.46
N PRO A 149 -0.31 -15.73 -10.50
CA PRO A 149 -1.30 -16.70 -10.97
C PRO A 149 -1.83 -17.62 -9.85
N GLU A 150 -0.97 -18.03 -8.93
CA GLU A 150 -1.37 -18.92 -7.84
C GLU A 150 -2.30 -18.24 -6.84
N GLN A 151 -2.17 -16.91 -6.65
CA GLN A 151 -3.07 -16.16 -5.78
C GLN A 151 -4.45 -16.00 -6.41
N GLU A 152 -4.50 -15.70 -7.70
CA GLU A 152 -5.78 -15.61 -8.41
C GLU A 152 -6.50 -16.96 -8.44
N GLN A 153 -5.77 -18.04 -8.76
CA GLN A 153 -6.34 -19.39 -8.77
C GLN A 153 -6.93 -19.76 -7.41
N ARG A 154 -6.25 -19.43 -6.31
CA ARG A 154 -6.77 -19.64 -4.96
C ARG A 154 -8.07 -18.87 -4.70
N LEU A 155 -8.17 -17.62 -5.16
CA LEU A 155 -9.38 -16.81 -5.00
C LEU A 155 -10.54 -17.36 -5.84
N ARG A 156 -10.27 -17.84 -7.05
CA ARG A 156 -11.27 -18.51 -7.89
C ARG A 156 -11.79 -19.80 -7.24
N GLN A 157 -10.90 -20.62 -6.69
CA GLN A 157 -11.27 -21.82 -5.92
C GLN A 157 -12.12 -21.46 -4.70
N LEU A 158 -11.78 -20.40 -3.98
CA LEU A 158 -12.58 -19.92 -2.84
C LEU A 158 -14.00 -19.51 -3.29
N ALA A 159 -14.12 -18.77 -4.38
CA ALA A 159 -15.43 -18.38 -4.92
C ALA A 159 -16.26 -19.61 -5.34
N GLN A 160 -15.63 -20.65 -5.88
CA GLN A 160 -16.30 -21.92 -6.22
C GLN A 160 -16.78 -22.66 -4.97
N GLN A 161 -15.92 -22.77 -3.95
CA GLN A 161 -16.26 -23.41 -2.67
C GLN A 161 -17.43 -22.72 -1.98
N LEU A 162 -17.49 -21.39 -2.08
CA LEU A 162 -18.57 -20.56 -1.52
C LEU A 162 -19.78 -20.44 -2.45
N GLN A 163 -19.80 -21.14 -3.58
CA GLN A 163 -20.92 -21.16 -4.54
C GLN A 163 -21.32 -19.78 -5.07
N VAL A 164 -20.34 -18.90 -5.27
CA VAL A 164 -20.53 -17.55 -5.83
C VAL A 164 -19.68 -17.28 -7.08
N ALA A 165 -19.01 -18.30 -7.61
CA ALA A 165 -18.07 -18.17 -8.73
C ALA A 165 -18.69 -17.61 -10.02
N ASP A 166 -19.99 -17.81 -10.22
CA ASP A 166 -20.79 -17.28 -11.31
C ASP A 166 -20.99 -15.76 -11.22
N ARG A 167 -20.94 -15.20 -10.00
CA ARG A 167 -21.14 -13.76 -9.74
C ARG A 167 -19.86 -13.01 -9.40
N VAL A 168 -18.73 -13.70 -9.20
CA VAL A 168 -17.42 -13.07 -8.99
C VAL A 168 -16.65 -12.97 -10.32
N LEU A 169 -16.52 -11.74 -10.82
CA LEU A 169 -15.87 -11.42 -12.08
C LEU A 169 -14.42 -10.97 -11.84
N PHE A 170 -13.47 -11.79 -12.24
CA PHE A 170 -12.05 -11.43 -12.22
C PHE A 170 -11.69 -10.70 -13.51
N LYS A 171 -11.24 -9.44 -13.39
CA LYS A 171 -10.83 -8.58 -14.50
C LYS A 171 -9.42 -8.07 -14.22
N GLY A 172 -8.43 -8.41 -15.05
CA GLY A 172 -7.06 -7.95 -14.88
C GLY A 172 -6.04 -9.04 -15.06
#